data_AF-A0A2V9JXQ2-F1
#
_entry.id   AF-A0A2V9JXQ2-F1
#
_cell.length_a   1.000
_cell.length_b   1.000
_cell.length_c   1.000
_cell.angle_alpha   90.00
_cell.angle_beta   90.00
_cell.angle_gamma   90.00
#
_symmetry.space_group_name_H-M   'P 1'
#
loop_
_entity.id
_entity.type
_entity.pdbx_description
1 polymer ?
#
loop_
_entity_poly.entity_id
_entity_poly.type
_entity_poly.pdbx_seq_one_letter_code
_entity_poly.pdbx_strand_id
1 'polypeptide(L)' 'MKMPLLSGRQVLAALQRLVFAEIHRRGSHVKMEHPDGRRIVFTLSRRNRPLHAQRCPPGRRRGPH' A
#
# COMPACT_ATOMS: atom_id res chain seq x y z
N MET A 1 -0.70 -16.18 -22.16
CA MET A 1 -0.19 -14.94 -21.52
C MET A 1 -0.09 -15.16 -20.01
N LYS A 2 1.12 -15.30 -19.45
CA LYS A 2 1.33 -15.54 -18.01
C LYS A 2 1.40 -14.18 -17.31
N MET A 3 0.39 -13.84 -16.50
CA MET A 3 0.39 -12.59 -15.73
C MET A 3 1.60 -12.59 -14.79
N PRO A 4 2.50 -11.60 -14.86
CA PRO A 4 3.61 -11.52 -13.95
C PRO A 4 3.06 -11.34 -12.54
N LEU A 5 3.25 -12.36 -11.71
CA LEU A 5 2.81 -12.35 -10.33
C LEU A 5 3.81 -11.51 -9.55
N LEU A 6 3.57 -10.20 -9.50
CA LEU A 6 4.37 -9.27 -8.74
C LEU A 6 4.26 -9.60 -7.25
N SER A 7 5.39 -9.91 -6.64
CA SER A 7 5.47 -10.15 -5.20
C SER A 7 5.22 -8.86 -4.42
N GLY A 8 4.76 -8.99 -3.17
CA GLY A 8 4.62 -7.89 -2.20
C GLY A 8 5.74 -6.84 -2.25
N ARG A 9 6.99 -7.34 -2.20
CA ARG A 9 8.21 -6.52 -2.24
C ARG A 9 8.39 -5.76 -3.55
N GLN A 10 8.05 -6.37 -4.69
CA GLN A 10 8.19 -5.71 -5.99
C GLN A 10 7.19 -4.56 -6.14
N VAL A 11 5.96 -4.75 -5.63
CA VAL A 11 4.96 -3.69 -5.61
C VAL A 11 5.38 -2.56 -4.66
N LEU A 12 5.92 -2.87 -3.48
CA LEU A 12 6.45 -1.85 -2.56
C LEU A 12 7.57 -1.04 -3.21
N ALA A 13 8.54 -1.69 -3.85
CA ALA A 13 9.63 -1.02 -4.53
C ALA A 13 9.13 -0.14 -5.69
N ALA A 14 8.14 -0.61 -6.46
CA ALA A 14 7.53 0.18 -7.52
C ALA A 14 6.78 1.42 -6.96
N LEU A 15 6.04 1.27 -5.86
CA LEU A 15 5.33 2.37 -5.22
C LEU A 15 6.30 3.42 -4.65
N GLN A 16 7.39 3.00 -4.01
CA GLN A 16 8.44 3.92 -3.55
C GLN A 16 9.07 4.72 -4.70
N ARG A 17 9.29 4.08 -5.87
CA ARG A 17 9.77 4.77 -7.08
C ARG A 17 8.76 5.78 -7.63
N LEU A 18 7.47 5.56 -7.38
CA LEU A 18 6.39 6.48 -7.74
C LEU A 18 6.09 7.49 -6.63
N VAL A 19 7.04 7.75 -5.71
CA VAL A 19 6.92 8.76 -4.64
C VAL A 19 5.80 8.46 -3.64
N PHE A 20 5.37 7.20 -3.52
CA PHE A 20 4.58 6.78 -2.37
C PHE A 20 5.51 6.57 -1.18
N ALA A 21 5.25 7.29 -0.09
CA ALA A 21 5.93 7.13 1.18
C ALA A 21 5.13 6.22 2.11
N GLU A 22 5.80 5.33 2.84
CA GLU A 22 5.14 4.54 3.90
C GLU A 22 4.80 5.45 5.08
N ILE A 23 3.51 5.54 5.43
CA ILE A 23 3.02 6.38 6.54
C ILE A 23 2.72 5.56 7.79
N HIS A 24 2.37 4.28 7.63
CA HIS A 24 2.03 3.41 8.75
C HIS A 24 2.11 1.94 8.35
N ARG A 25 2.67 1.12 9.24
CA ARG A 25 2.74 -0.33 9.05
C ARG A 25 2.22 -1.06 10.29
N ARG A 26 1.25 -1.96 10.07
CA ARG A 26 0.71 -2.84 11.11
C ARG A 26 0.79 -4.29 10.64
N GLY A 27 1.84 -4.99 11.07
CA GLY A 27 2.13 -6.36 10.62
C GLY A 27 2.33 -6.43 9.11
N SER A 28 1.50 -7.23 8.43
CA SER A 28 1.50 -7.37 6.98
C SER A 28 0.80 -6.20 6.26
N HIS A 29 0.06 -5.34 6.96
CA HIS A 29 -0.58 -4.18 6.33
C HIS A 29 0.37 -2.99 6.29
N VAL A 30 0.56 -2.47 5.09
CA VAL A 30 1.34 -1.25 4.84
C VAL A 30 0.39 -0.20 4.27
N LYS A 31 0.42 0.98 4.86
CA LYS A 31 -0.24 2.19 4.36
C LYS A 31 0.81 3.07 3.74
N MET A 32 0.57 3.49 2.51
CA MET A 32 1.41 4.47 1.82
C MET A 32 0.59 5.68 1.39
N GLU A 33 1.24 6.84 1.39
CA GLU A 33 0.69 8.11 0.93
C GLU A 33 1.57 8.67 -0.19
N HIS A 34 0.93 9.14 -1.24
CA HIS A 34 1.56 9.95 -2.28
C HIS A 34 1.39 11.43 -1.92
N PRO A 35 2.36 12.31 -2.24
CA PRO A 35 2.24 13.76 -2.00
C PRO A 35 1.01 14.41 -2.64
N ASP A 36 0.45 13.82 -3.69
CA ASP A 36 -0.85 14.19 -4.31
C ASP A 36 -2.08 13.96 -3.39
N GLY A 37 -1.88 13.41 -2.19
CA GLY A 37 -2.94 13.08 -1.24
C GLY A 37 -3.58 11.69 -1.44
N ARG A 38 -3.07 10.89 -2.40
CA ARG A 38 -3.54 9.52 -2.62
C ARG A 38 -3.03 8.61 -1.52
N ARG A 39 -3.94 7.86 -0.90
CA ARG A 39 -3.61 6.87 0.14
C ARG A 39 -3.97 5.46 -0.30
N ILE A 40 -3.02 4.56 -0.19
CA ILE A 40 -3.17 3.15 -0.56
C ILE A 40 -2.84 2.29 0.65
N VAL A 41 -3.65 1.27 0.88
CA VAL A 41 -3.36 0.21 1.84
C VAL A 41 -3.18 -1.10 1.09
N PHE A 42 -2.09 -1.80 1.34
CA PHE A 42 -1.87 -3.14 0.81
C PHE A 42 -1.36 -4.10 1.89
N THR A 43 -1.68 -5.38 1.70
CA THR A 43 -1.30 -6.46 2.61
C THR A 43 -0.15 -7.26 2.00
N LEU A 44 1.06 -7.12 2.53
CA LEU A 44 2.23 -7.90 2.17
C LEU A 44 2.10 -9.34 2.68
N SER A 45 1.58 -10.24 1.85
CA SER A 45 1.57 -11.68 2.13
C SER A 45 2.91 -12.33 1.75
N ARG A 46 3.43 -13.25 2.56
CA ARG A 46 4.70 -13.98 2.29
C ARG A 46 4.62 -14.97 1.12
N ARG A 47 3.41 -15.35 0.69
CA ARG A 47 3.19 -16.17 -0.51
C ARG A 47 2.94 -15.24 -1.70
N ASN A 48 3.46 -15.62 -2.86
CA ASN A 48 3.25 -14.95 -4.14
C ASN A 48 1.76 -15.02 -4.52
N ARG A 49 0.92 -14.24 -3.84
CA ARG A 49 -0.51 -14.07 -4.11
C ARG A 49 -0.71 -12.66 -4.66
N PRO A 50 -1.64 -12.48 -5.60
CA PRO A 50 -1.92 -11.16 -6.14
C PRO A 50 -2.34 -10.22 -5.02
N LEU A 51 -1.65 -9.09 -4.92
CA LEU A 51 -1.95 -8.06 -3.92
C LEU A 51 -3.17 -7.28 -4.39
N HIS A 52 -4.23 -7.28 -3.59
CA HIS A 52 -5.31 -6.29 -3.76
C HIS A 52 -4.91 -5.01 -3.03
N ALA A 53 -4.55 -3.98 -3.80
CA ALA A 53 -4.42 -2.62 -3.27
C ALA A 53 -5.82 -2.06 -3.02
N GLN A 54 -6.14 -1.76 -1.75
CA GLN A 54 -7.41 -1.12 -1.40
C GLN A 54 -7.15 0.38 -1.28
N ARG A 55 -8.00 1.20 -1.91
CA ARG A 55 -8.00 2.65 -1.68
C ARG A 55 -8.38 2.88 -0.22
N CYS A 56 -7.56 3.65 0.49
CA CYS A 56 -7.93 4.08 1.83
C CYS A 56 -9.05 5.12 1.68
N PRO A 57 -10.23 4.96 2.33
CA PRO A 57 -11.23 6.02 2.31
C PRO A 57 -10.62 7.29 2.91
N PRO A 58 -10.99 8.50 2.41
CA PRO A 58 -10.51 9.76 2.98
C PRO A 58 -10.83 9.76 4.48
N GLY A 59 -9.78 9.82 5.29
CA GLY A 59 -9.89 9.58 6.73
C GLY A 59 -10.80 10.61 7.38
N ARG A 60 -11.81 10.14 8.12
CA ARG A 60 -12.40 10.93 9.21
C ARG A 60 -11.24 11.33 10.12
N ARG A 61 -10.91 12.63 10.17
CA ARG A 61 -10.07 13.20 11.24
C ARG A 61 -10.72 12.77 12.56
N ARG A 62 -10.10 11.87 13.32
CA ARG A 62 -10.45 11.76 14.74
C ARG A 62 -9.97 13.07 15.36
N GLY A 63 -10.90 13.96 15.65
CA GLY A 63 -10.64 15.13 16.47
C GLY A 63 -10.14 14.68 17.85
N PRO A 64 -9.33 15.49 18.52
CA PRO A 64 -8.92 15.21 19.89
C PRO A 64 -10.15 15.31 20.80
N HIS A 65 -10.35 14.32 21.68
CA HIS A 65 -11.16 14.43 22.89
C HIS A 65 -10.24 14.15 24.07
#